data_AF-A0A172TUV6-F1
#
_entry.id   AF-A0A172TUV6-F1
#
_cell.length_a   1.000
_cell.length_b   1.000
_cell.length_c   1.000
_cell.angle_alpha   90.00
_cell.angle_beta   90.00
_cell.angle_gamma   90.00
#
_symmetry.space_group_name_H-M   'P 1'
#
loop_
_entity.id
_entity.type
_entity.pdbx_description
1 polymer ?
#
loop_
_entity_poly.entity_id
_entity_poly.type
_entity_poly.pdbx_seq_one_letter_code
_entity_poly.pdbx_strand_id
1 'polypeptide(L)'
;MDKKDLLATLHGKMIEEIQDYAIILMDIDGTILSWNKGAEKIKGYKAEEIIGQNFRIFYLPKHGEEHLPEKLLAQAIKEGRAKHIGMRVRKNGTTFWGSILITALHDDNNQVVGFTKLTRELDDNEIG
;
A
#
# COMPACT_ATOMS: atom_id res chain seq x y z
N MET A 1 -11.22 -0.06 29.98
CA MET A 1 -11.11 -0.65 28.64
C MET A 1 -10.87 -2.13 28.82
N ASP A 2 -11.68 -2.98 28.19
CA ASP A 2 -11.43 -4.42 28.28
C ASP A 2 -10.16 -4.78 27.47
N LYS A 3 -9.63 -6.01 27.65
CA LYS A 3 -8.40 -6.43 26.95
C LYS A 3 -8.57 -6.51 25.44
N LYS A 4 -9.77 -6.77 24.92
CA LYS A 4 -10.08 -6.87 23.50
C LYS A 4 -10.09 -5.49 22.84
N ASP A 5 -10.68 -4.50 23.48
CA ASP A 5 -10.67 -3.10 23.06
C ASP A 5 -9.24 -2.52 23.09
N LEU A 6 -8.46 -2.86 24.12
CA LEU A 6 -7.06 -2.48 24.21
C LEU A 6 -6.27 -3.09 23.04
N LEU A 7 -6.47 -4.37 22.74
CA LEU A 7 -5.78 -5.04 21.63
C LEU A 7 -6.13 -4.39 20.28
N ALA A 8 -7.41 -4.13 20.01
CA ALA A 8 -7.84 -3.47 18.79
C ALA A 8 -7.21 -2.06 18.66
N THR A 9 -7.18 -1.31 19.75
CA THR A 9 -6.54 0.01 19.81
C THR A 9 -5.04 -0.07 19.55
N LEU A 10 -4.35 -1.04 20.16
CA LEU A 10 -2.90 -1.23 20.00
C LEU A 10 -2.54 -1.69 18.59
N HIS A 11 -3.34 -2.55 17.94
CA HIS A 11 -3.13 -2.92 16.54
C HIS A 11 -3.20 -1.70 15.61
N GLY A 12 -4.21 -0.84 15.79
CA GLY A 12 -4.31 0.40 15.01
C GLY A 12 -3.08 1.30 15.21
N LYS A 13 -2.69 1.54 16.47
CA LYS A 13 -1.50 2.34 16.80
C LYS A 13 -0.20 1.72 16.28
N MET A 14 -0.05 0.41 16.34
CA MET A 14 1.14 -0.29 15.84
C MET A 14 1.36 0.00 14.36
N ILE A 15 0.31 -0.04 13.53
CA ILE A 15 0.41 0.25 12.09
C ILE A 15 0.68 1.74 11.87
N GLU A 16 -0.02 2.60 12.62
CA GLU A 16 0.06 4.05 12.49
C GLU A 16 1.46 4.61 12.79
N GLU A 17 2.14 4.07 13.80
CA GLU A 17 3.44 4.56 14.26
C GLU A 17 4.63 4.11 13.39
N ILE A 18 4.45 3.17 12.47
CA ILE A 18 5.51 2.74 11.55
C ILE A 18 5.75 3.84 10.49
N GLN A 19 6.98 4.35 10.40
CA GLN A 19 7.32 5.47 9.50
C GLN A 19 8.17 5.10 8.29
N ASP A 20 8.96 4.02 8.37
CA ASP A 20 9.86 3.62 7.28
C ASP A 20 9.15 2.85 6.17
N TYR A 21 7.86 2.53 6.38
CA TYR A 21 7.01 1.84 5.43
C TYR A 21 5.69 2.59 5.26
N ALA A 22 5.30 2.76 4.00
CA ALA A 22 3.94 3.10 3.65
C ALA A 22 3.08 1.83 3.76
N ILE A 23 2.17 1.80 4.73
CA ILE A 23 1.24 0.70 4.97
C ILE A 23 -0.16 1.19 4.64
N ILE A 24 -0.79 0.53 3.67
CA ILE A 24 -2.06 0.97 3.09
C ILE A 24 -3.01 -0.22 3.08
N LEU A 25 -4.20 -0.06 3.66
CA LEU A 25 -5.31 -1.00 3.47
C LEU A 25 -6.10 -0.57 2.24
N MET A 26 -6.50 -1.53 1.42
CA MET A 26 -7.32 -1.31 0.23
C MET A 26 -8.48 -2.30 0.17
N ASP A 27 -9.58 -1.86 -0.44
CA ASP A 27 -10.67 -2.77 -0.85
C ASP A 27 -10.28 -3.61 -2.08
N ILE A 28 -11.23 -4.42 -2.57
CA ILE A 28 -11.02 -5.33 -3.70
C ILE A 28 -10.70 -4.61 -5.02
N ASP A 29 -11.15 -3.36 -5.17
CA ASP A 29 -10.94 -2.54 -6.38
C ASP A 29 -9.64 -1.71 -6.31
N GLY A 30 -8.95 -1.76 -5.16
CA GLY A 30 -7.74 -0.99 -4.89
C GLY A 30 -8.01 0.43 -4.39
N THR A 31 -9.21 0.71 -3.89
CA THR A 31 -9.53 1.97 -3.21
C THR A 31 -8.87 1.98 -1.85
N ILE A 32 -8.22 3.09 -1.50
CA ILE A 32 -7.48 3.25 -0.26
C ILE A 32 -8.45 3.45 0.91
N LEU A 33 -8.36 2.57 1.91
CA LEU A 33 -9.20 2.58 3.11
C LEU A 33 -8.46 3.10 4.35
N SER A 34 -7.13 2.95 4.39
CA SER A 34 -6.31 3.44 5.50
C SER A 34 -4.97 3.97 5.03
N TRP A 35 -4.36 4.82 5.87
CA TRP A 35 -3.16 5.57 5.53
C TRP A 35 -2.34 5.85 6.79
N ASN A 36 -1.18 5.21 6.94
CA ASN A 36 -0.33 5.41 8.12
C ASN A 36 0.64 6.60 7.98
N LYS A 37 1.31 7.00 9.07
CA LYS A 37 2.32 8.08 9.07
C LYS A 37 3.43 7.86 8.04
N GLY A 38 3.89 6.62 7.88
CA GLY A 38 4.89 6.28 6.87
C GLY A 38 4.41 6.51 5.44
N ALA A 39 3.14 6.22 5.14
CA ALA A 39 2.55 6.49 3.83
C ALA A 39 2.49 7.99 3.54
N GLU A 40 2.09 8.80 4.52
CA GLU A 40 2.10 10.25 4.40
C GLU A 40 3.52 10.78 4.13
N LYS A 41 4.51 10.34 4.91
CA LYS A 41 5.91 10.76 4.74
C LYS A 41 6.48 10.38 3.38
N ILE A 42 6.27 9.15 2.94
CA ILE A 42 6.86 8.61 1.71
C ILE A 42 6.15 9.14 0.46
N LYS A 43 4.83 9.29 0.49
CA LYS A 43 4.00 9.64 -0.68
C LYS A 43 3.60 11.12 -0.73
N GLY A 44 3.64 11.82 0.40
CA GLY A 44 3.36 13.24 0.51
C GLY A 44 1.87 13.61 0.55
N TYR A 45 0.96 12.64 0.66
CA TYR A 45 -0.47 12.88 0.81
C TYR A 45 -0.90 12.80 2.27
N LYS A 46 -1.77 13.72 2.70
CA LYS A 46 -2.51 13.56 3.96
C LYS A 46 -3.58 12.49 3.80
N ALA A 47 -3.92 11.81 4.89
CA ALA A 47 -4.94 10.76 4.90
C ALA A 47 -6.29 11.25 4.31
N GLU A 48 -6.72 12.46 4.68
CA GLU A 48 -7.97 13.10 4.21
C GLU A 48 -8.00 13.40 2.69
N GLU A 49 -6.84 13.42 2.02
CA GLU A 49 -6.74 13.68 0.59
C GLU A 49 -6.75 12.40 -0.26
N ILE A 50 -6.39 11.26 0.35
CA ILE A 50 -6.03 10.04 -0.37
C ILE A 50 -6.94 8.85 -0.04
N ILE A 51 -7.57 8.83 1.13
CA ILE A 51 -8.59 7.83 1.45
C ILE A 51 -9.78 8.02 0.50
N GLY A 52 -10.27 6.90 -0.04
CA GLY A 52 -11.29 6.89 -1.09
C GLY A 52 -10.76 7.05 -2.52
N GLN A 53 -9.47 7.38 -2.69
CA GLN A 53 -8.83 7.38 -4.01
C GLN A 53 -8.32 5.98 -4.36
N ASN A 54 -8.14 5.73 -5.65
CA ASN A 54 -7.56 4.48 -6.11
C ASN A 54 -6.02 4.53 -6.12
N PHE A 55 -5.37 3.44 -5.67
CA PHE A 55 -3.90 3.37 -5.56
C PHE A 55 -3.14 3.49 -6.90
N ARG A 56 -3.84 3.39 -8.03
CA ARG A 56 -3.32 3.68 -9.38
C ARG A 56 -2.65 5.04 -9.49
N ILE A 57 -3.04 6.02 -8.67
CA ILE A 57 -2.42 7.36 -8.63
C ILE A 57 -0.91 7.33 -8.36
N PHE A 58 -0.38 6.27 -7.76
CA PHE A 58 1.05 6.12 -7.50
C PHE A 58 1.87 5.64 -8.72
N TYR A 59 1.21 5.41 -9.86
CA TYR A 59 1.79 4.92 -11.10
C TYR A 59 1.65 6.00 -12.18
N LEU A 60 2.67 6.12 -13.03
CA LEU A 60 2.64 7.06 -14.16
C LEU A 60 2.64 6.27 -15.47
N PRO A 61 1.65 6.49 -16.36
CA PRO A 61 1.59 5.78 -17.64
C PRO A 61 2.87 5.91 -18.48
N LYS A 62 3.55 7.06 -18.39
CA LYS A 62 4.82 7.32 -19.11
C LYS A 62 5.99 6.40 -18.73
N HIS A 63 5.88 5.59 -17.67
CA HIS A 63 6.90 4.61 -17.28
C HIS A 63 6.60 3.19 -17.78
N GLY A 64 5.64 3.02 -18.70
CA GLY A 64 5.29 1.70 -19.24
C GLY A 64 4.58 0.79 -18.23
N GLU A 65 4.12 1.35 -17.11
CA GLU A 65 3.40 0.66 -16.04
C GLU A 65 1.89 0.59 -16.30
N GLU A 66 1.48 0.69 -17.56
CA GLU A 66 0.08 0.54 -17.96
C GLU A 66 -0.42 -0.87 -17.57
N HIS A 67 -1.54 -0.91 -16.85
CA HIS A 67 -2.12 -2.11 -16.25
C HIS A 67 -1.28 -2.83 -15.19
N LEU A 68 -0.10 -2.32 -14.81
CA LEU A 68 0.69 -2.91 -13.73
C LEU A 68 -0.07 -2.98 -12.39
N PRO A 69 -0.82 -1.94 -11.96
CA PRO A 69 -1.61 -2.02 -10.73
C PRO A 69 -2.55 -3.23 -10.71
N GLU A 70 -3.30 -3.43 -11.78
CA GLU A 70 -4.25 -4.53 -11.96
C GLU A 70 -3.56 -5.88 -11.98
N LYS A 71 -2.43 -5.98 -12.70
CA LYS A 71 -1.63 -7.23 -12.73
C LYS A 71 -1.14 -7.61 -11.33
N LEU A 72 -0.72 -6.64 -10.51
CA LEU A 72 -0.28 -6.90 -9.15
C LEU A 72 -1.44 -7.34 -8.24
N LEU A 73 -2.64 -6.74 -8.38
CA LEU A 73 -3.82 -7.23 -7.66
C LEU A 73 -4.23 -8.63 -8.11
N ALA A 74 -4.27 -8.88 -9.41
CA ALA A 74 -4.61 -10.19 -9.97
C ALA A 74 -3.61 -11.28 -9.51
N GLN A 75 -2.32 -10.96 -9.48
CA GLN A 75 -1.30 -11.86 -8.94
C GLN A 75 -1.52 -12.10 -7.44
N ALA A 76 -1.80 -11.06 -6.66
CA ALA A 76 -2.07 -11.21 -5.23
C ALA A 76 -3.32 -12.06 -4.95
N ILE A 77 -4.36 -11.94 -5.77
CA ILE A 77 -5.55 -12.80 -5.71
C ILE A 77 -5.17 -14.26 -5.98
N LYS A 78 -4.36 -14.52 -7.01
CA LYS A 78 -4.00 -15.88 -7.44
C LYS A 78 -3.02 -16.56 -6.49
N GLU A 79 -2.04 -15.82 -5.98
CA GLU A 79 -0.86 -16.36 -5.28
C GLU A 79 -0.84 -15.98 -3.79
N GLY A 80 -1.84 -15.24 -3.32
CA GLY A 80 -1.92 -14.65 -1.97
C GLY A 80 -1.06 -13.40 -1.80
N ARG A 81 -0.11 -13.13 -2.70
CA ARG A 81 0.78 -11.97 -2.66
C ARG A 81 1.34 -11.60 -4.04
N ALA A 82 1.76 -10.35 -4.19
CA ALA A 82 2.53 -9.86 -5.33
C ALA A 82 3.70 -8.99 -4.85
N LYS A 83 4.86 -9.13 -5.50
CA LYS A 83 6.05 -8.32 -5.23
C LYS A 83 6.47 -7.58 -6.48
N HIS A 84 6.99 -6.38 -6.31
CA HIS A 84 7.50 -5.60 -7.43
C HIS A 84 8.51 -4.54 -6.95
N ILE A 85 9.54 -4.28 -7.75
CA ILE A 85 10.42 -3.12 -7.59
C ILE A 85 10.20 -2.22 -8.80
N GLY A 86 9.87 -0.95 -8.55
CA GLY A 86 9.49 -0.03 -9.61
C GLY A 86 9.39 1.42 -9.17
N MET A 87 9.37 2.31 -10.15
CA MET A 87 9.23 3.75 -9.94
C MET A 87 7.82 4.08 -9.44
N ARG A 88 7.70 4.92 -8.42
CA ARG A 88 6.42 5.44 -7.94
C ARG A 88 6.43 6.95 -7.90
N VAL A 89 5.27 7.55 -8.12
CA VAL A 89 5.09 9.00 -8.05
C VAL A 89 4.55 9.42 -6.67
N ARG A 90 5.01 10.57 -6.20
CA ARG A 90 4.53 11.28 -5.01
C ARG A 90 3.52 12.35 -5.38
N LYS A 91 2.83 12.91 -4.38
CA LYS A 91 1.90 14.03 -4.56
C LYS A 91 2.47 15.20 -5.36
N ASN A 92 3.72 15.58 -5.08
CA ASN A 92 4.40 16.70 -5.74
C ASN A 92 4.93 16.35 -7.15
N GLY A 93 4.65 15.15 -7.67
CA GLY A 93 5.09 14.70 -8.98
C GLY A 93 6.53 14.16 -9.03
N THR A 94 7.30 14.24 -7.94
CA THR A 94 8.62 13.59 -7.90
C THR A 94 8.46 12.08 -7.83
N THR A 95 9.50 11.38 -8.29
CA THR A 95 9.48 9.93 -8.38
C THR A 95 10.54 9.31 -7.47
N PHE A 96 10.34 8.04 -7.09
CA PHE A 96 11.31 7.25 -6.35
C PHE A 96 11.20 5.77 -6.69
N TRP A 97 12.27 5.02 -6.47
CA TRP A 97 12.25 3.57 -6.54
C TRP A 97 11.64 2.99 -5.26
N GLY A 98 10.60 2.19 -5.43
CA GLY A 98 9.95 1.50 -4.32
C GLY A 98 10.10 0.00 -4.43
N SER A 99 10.28 -0.66 -3.29
CA SER A 99 9.97 -2.08 -3.11
C SER A 99 8.53 -2.22 -2.61
N ILE A 100 7.70 -2.90 -3.39
CA ILE A 100 6.26 -3.06 -3.17
C ILE A 100 5.97 -4.52 -2.81
N LEU A 101 5.15 -4.70 -1.78
CA LEU A 101 4.47 -5.95 -1.46
C LEU A 101 2.97 -5.69 -1.37
N ILE A 102 2.17 -6.45 -2.11
CA ILE A 102 0.72 -6.52 -1.94
C ILE A 102 0.39 -7.91 -1.41
N THR A 103 -0.41 -8.00 -0.35
CA THR A 103 -0.89 -9.25 0.24
C THR A 103 -2.41 -9.26 0.20
N ALA A 104 -3.00 -10.33 -0.29
CA ALA A 104 -4.46 -10.52 -0.29
C ALA A 104 -4.95 -10.83 1.13
N LEU A 105 -6.02 -10.16 1.53
CA LEU A 105 -6.73 -10.39 2.79
C LEU A 105 -7.94 -11.27 2.50
N HIS A 106 -8.20 -12.25 3.36
CA HIS A 106 -9.26 -13.23 3.16
C HIS A 106 -10.27 -13.19 4.30
N ASP A 107 -11.53 -13.51 3.99
CA ASP A 107 -12.55 -13.80 5.00
C ASP A 107 -12.46 -15.26 5.49
N ASP A 108 -13.39 -15.63 6.38
CA ASP A 108 -13.48 -16.99 6.94
C ASP A 108 -13.81 -18.07 5.88
N ASN A 109 -14.31 -17.67 4.71
CA ASN A 109 -14.58 -18.55 3.57
C ASN A 109 -13.40 -18.60 2.59
N ASN A 110 -12.25 -18.05 2.95
CA ASN A 110 -11.05 -17.94 2.13
C ASN A 110 -11.29 -17.15 0.81
N GLN A 111 -12.23 -16.21 0.81
CA GLN A 111 -12.46 -15.28 -0.29
C GLN A 111 -11.64 -14.02 -0.08
N VAL A 112 -11.03 -13.50 -1.15
CA VAL A 112 -10.29 -12.24 -1.09
C VAL A 112 -11.26 -11.08 -0.86
N VAL A 113 -11.08 -10.34 0.22
CA VAL A 113 -11.93 -9.20 0.62
C VAL A 113 -11.21 -7.84 0.57
N GLY A 114 -9.91 -7.85 0.26
CA GLY A 114 -9.12 -6.63 0.13
C GLY A 114 -7.63 -6.92 0.13
N PHE A 115 -6.83 -5.88 0.32
CA PHE A 115 -5.38 -5.99 0.24
C PHE A 115 -4.68 -5.12 1.26
N THR A 116 -3.55 -5.62 1.78
CA THR A 116 -2.54 -4.77 2.41
C THR A 116 -1.44 -4.48 1.38
N LYS A 117 -1.11 -3.21 1.20
CA LYS A 117 0.03 -2.78 0.39
C LYS A 117 1.10 -2.15 1.27
N LEU A 118 2.31 -2.71 1.19
CA LEU A 118 3.52 -2.17 1.77
C LEU A 118 4.37 -1.49 0.68
N THR A 119 4.99 -0.36 1.01
CA THR A 119 6.03 0.23 0.16
C THR A 119 7.16 0.77 1.01
N ARG A 120 8.38 0.35 0.68
CA ARG A 120 9.62 0.94 1.18
C ARG A 120 10.31 1.68 0.04
N GLU A 121 10.79 2.87 0.32
CA GLU A 121 11.67 3.59 -0.60
C GLU A 121 13.06 2.95 -0.59
N LEU A 122 13.62 2.75 -1.77
CA LEU A 122 14.95 2.20 -1.97
C LEU A 122 15.95 3.35 -2.14
N ASP A 123 17.16 3.14 -1.61
CA ASP A 123 18.29 4.02 -1.91
C ASP A 123 19.04 3.56 -3.16
N ASP A 124 19.93 4.43 -3.67
CA ASP A 124 20.71 4.18 -4.90
C ASP A 124 21.60 2.93 -4.80
N ASN A 125 21.98 2.46 -3.60
CA ASN A 125 22.82 1.27 -3.44
C ASN A 125 22.02 -0.03 -3.55
N GLU A 126 20.70 0.03 -3.39
CA GLU A 126 19.78 -1.11 -3.51
C GLU A 126 19.27 -1.31 -4.95
N ILE A 127 19.50 -0.33 -5.82
CA ILE A 127 19.08 -0.29 -7.21
C ILE A 127 20.35 -0.51 -8.03
N GLY A 128 20.74 -1.78 -8.21
CA GLY A 128 22.04 -2.18 -8.79
C GLY A 128 22.39 -1.58 -10.15
#